data_AF-A0A947BZN1-F1
#
_entry.id   AF-A0A947BZN1-F1
#
_cell.length_a   1.000
_cell.length_b   1.000
_cell.length_c   1.000
_cell.angle_alpha   90.00
_cell.angle_beta   90.00
_cell.angle_gamma   90.00
#
_symmetry.space_group_name_H-M   'P 1'
#
loop_
_entity.id
_entity.type
_entity.pdbx_description
1 polymer ?
#
loop_
_entity_poly.entity_id
_entity_poly.type
_entity_poly.pdbx_seq_one_letter_code
_entity_poly.pdbx_strand_id
1 'polypeptide(L)'
;MENRVSPIAVICLSTGSGGMELDAVKLADLLSRRSKTVLICKQNSFVEQLVNKGNYSFDCQSIVFISKDFSFSMLMKTRSLL
;
A
#
# COMPACT_ATOMS: atom_id res chain seq x y z
N MET A 1 -24.51 -14.60 -12.15
CA MET A 1 -23.22 -13.91 -12.37
C MET A 1 -22.51 -13.88 -11.03
N GLU A 2 -21.40 -14.59 -10.92
CA GLU A 2 -20.50 -14.51 -9.76
C GLU A 2 -19.90 -13.10 -9.77
N ASN A 3 -20.27 -12.25 -8.80
CA ASN A 3 -19.68 -10.92 -8.65
C ASN A 3 -18.23 -11.09 -8.21
N ARG A 4 -17.31 -11.28 -9.16
CA ARG A 4 -15.88 -11.38 -8.87
C ARG A 4 -15.41 -10.01 -8.40
N VAL A 5 -15.24 -9.87 -7.09
CA VAL A 5 -14.76 -8.63 -6.49
C VAL A 5 -13.39 -8.33 -7.09
N SER A 6 -13.27 -7.16 -7.71
CA SER A 6 -12.04 -6.76 -8.39
C SER A 6 -10.92 -6.57 -7.36
N PRO A 7 -9.68 -6.98 -7.67
CA PRO A 7 -8.55 -6.78 -6.78
C PRO A 7 -8.35 -5.29 -6.51
N ILE A 8 -7.94 -4.94 -5.28
CA ILE A 8 -7.82 -3.56 -4.83
C ILE A 8 -6.37 -3.25 -4.45
N ALA A 9 -5.88 -2.11 -4.92
CA ALA A 9 -4.62 -1.54 -4.47
C ALA A 9 -4.88 -0.30 -3.61
N VAL A 10 -4.39 -0.30 -2.38
CA VAL A 10 -4.31 0.89 -1.53
C VAL A 10 -2.88 1.41 -1.62
N ILE A 11 -2.70 2.69 -1.92
CA ILE A 11 -1.37 3.27 -2.15
C ILE A 11 -1.14 4.39 -1.13
N CYS A 12 -0.15 4.21 -0.25
CA CYS A 12 0.27 5.20 0.73
C CYS A 12 1.79 5.37 0.71
N LEU A 13 2.26 6.44 0.07
CA LEU A 13 3.68 6.67 -0.18
C LEU A 13 4.28 7.80 0.65
N SER A 14 3.52 8.22 1.66
CA SER A 14 3.94 9.25 2.58
C SER A 14 5.15 8.82 3.41
N THR A 15 6.01 9.78 3.72
CA THR A 15 7.09 9.64 4.72
C THR A 15 6.66 10.07 6.11
N GLY A 16 5.39 10.48 6.27
CA GLY A 16 4.82 10.87 7.55
C GLY A 16 4.55 9.68 8.47
N SER A 17 4.05 10.00 9.66
CA SER A 17 3.66 9.03 10.69
C SER A 17 2.37 9.46 11.40
N GLY A 18 1.44 10.03 10.65
CA GLY A 18 0.21 10.63 11.14
C GLY A 18 -1.04 9.78 10.89
N GLY A 19 -2.20 10.44 10.90
CA GLY A 19 -3.50 9.80 10.73
C GLY A 19 -3.68 9.14 9.35
N MET A 20 -3.13 9.76 8.30
CA MET A 20 -3.28 9.27 6.93
C MET A 20 -2.65 7.88 6.74
N GLU A 21 -1.47 7.64 7.30
CA GLU A 21 -0.77 6.36 7.22
C GLU A 21 -1.52 5.26 7.99
N LEU A 22 -2.05 5.59 9.17
CA LEU A 22 -2.86 4.69 9.98
C LEU A 22 -4.17 4.32 9.25
N ASP A 23 -4.81 5.30 8.64
CA ASP A 23 -6.08 5.10 7.95
C ASP A 23 -5.90 4.32 6.65
N ALA A 24 -4.76 4.48 5.95
CA ALA A 24 -4.42 3.63 4.80
C ALA A 24 -4.29 2.15 5.18
N VAL A 25 -3.61 1.85 6.30
CA VAL A 25 -3.48 0.48 6.82
C VAL A 25 -4.84 -0.09 7.23
N LYS A 26 -5.66 0.69 7.94
CA LYS A 26 -7.02 0.27 8.32
C LYS A 26 -7.91 0.03 7.11
N LEU A 27 -7.83 0.89 6.10
CA LEU A 27 -8.59 0.75 4.86
C LEU A 27 -8.21 -0.55 4.14
N ALA A 28 -6.92 -0.85 4.06
CA ALA A 28 -6.45 -2.11 3.46
C ALA A 28 -6.98 -3.33 4.22
N ASP A 29 -6.99 -3.32 5.56
CA ASP A 29 -7.57 -4.40 6.38
C ASP A 29 -9.09 -4.55 6.25
N LEU A 30 -9.82 -3.46 6.06
CA LEU A 30 -11.26 -3.53 5.85
C LEU A 30 -11.58 -4.12 4.46
N LEU A 31 -10.81 -3.76 3.44
CA LEU A 31 -11.01 -4.20 2.07
C LEU A 31 -10.57 -5.64 1.84
N SER A 32 -9.52 -6.10 2.54
CA SER A 32 -9.04 -7.49 2.46
C SER A 32 -10.09 -8.54 2.82
N ARG A 33 -11.06 -8.16 3.68
CA ARG A 33 -12.20 -9.00 4.08
C ARG A 33 -13.17 -9.30 2.94
N ARG A 34 -13.11 -8.52 1.84
CA ARG A 34 -14.03 -8.63 0.70
C ARG A 34 -13.34 -8.83 -0.63
N SER A 35 -12.09 -8.42 -0.77
CA SER A 35 -11.32 -8.56 -2.00
C SER A 35 -9.85 -8.84 -1.72
N LYS A 36 -9.17 -9.46 -2.68
CA LYS A 36 -7.71 -9.53 -2.68
C LYS A 36 -7.16 -8.10 -2.70
N THR A 37 -6.55 -7.69 -1.59
CA THR A 37 -6.11 -6.32 -1.36
C THR A 37 -4.59 -6.30 -1.19
N VAL A 38 -3.94 -5.35 -1.87
CA VAL A 38 -2.52 -5.06 -1.71
C VAL A 38 -2.33 -3.63 -1.22
N LEU A 39 -1.51 -3.45 -0.19
CA LEU A 39 -1.05 -2.15 0.28
C LEU A 39 0.32 -1.85 -0.29
N ILE A 40 0.43 -0.80 -1.10
CA ILE A 40 1.69 -0.34 -1.66
C ILE A 40 2.19 0.83 -0.82
N CYS A 41 3.37 0.67 -0.22
CA CYS A 41 3.97 1.68 0.64
C CYS A 41 5.42 1.98 0.28
N LYS A 42 5.97 3.08 0.81
CA LYS A 42 7.39 3.40 0.65
C LYS A 42 8.23 2.47 1.53
N GLN A 43 9.37 2.01 1.00
CA GLN A 43 10.33 1.24 1.79
C GLN A 43 10.88 2.05 2.97
N ASN A 44 11.06 1.38 4.11
CA ASN A 44 11.44 1.93 5.41
C ASN A 44 10.47 3.01 5.92
N SER A 45 9.22 3.02 5.44
CA SER A 45 8.20 3.96 5.91
C SER A 45 7.53 3.48 7.19
N PHE A 46 6.85 4.41 7.86
CA PHE A 46 6.00 4.10 9.01
C PHE A 46 4.92 3.05 8.67
N VAL A 47 4.36 3.09 7.47
CA VAL A 47 3.36 2.11 7.00
C VAL A 47 3.96 0.71 6.93
N GLU A 48 5.14 0.54 6.34
CA GLU A 48 5.81 -0.76 6.26
C GLU A 48 6.11 -1.31 7.66
N GLN A 49 6.57 -0.45 8.58
CA GLN A 49 6.81 -0.83 9.97
C GLN A 49 5.54 -1.24 10.71
N LEU A 50 4.43 -0.53 10.49
CA LEU A 50 3.13 -0.87 11.07
C LEU A 50 2.65 -2.25 10.61
N VAL A 51 2.75 -2.50 9.30
CA VAL A 51 2.31 -3.77 8.73
C VAL A 51 3.18 -4.92 9.21
N ASN A 52 4.50 -4.75 9.26
CA ASN A 52 5.43 -5.77 9.73
C ASN A 52 5.28 -6.08 11.24
N LYS A 53 4.80 -5.12 12.03
CA LYS A 53 4.51 -5.32 13.46
C LYS A 53 3.11 -5.90 13.70
N GLY A 54 2.17 -5.63 12.80
CA GLY A 54 0.80 -6.10 12.88
C GLY A 54 0.61 -7.48 12.28
N ASN A 55 -0.56 -8.06 12.51
CA ASN A 55 -1.00 -9.27 11.85
C ASN A 55 -2.18 -8.93 10.94
N TYR A 56 -1.89 -8.57 9.69
CA TYR A 56 -2.87 -8.12 8.72
C TYR A 56 -3.14 -9.18 7.66
N SER A 57 -4.36 -9.18 7.12
CA SER A 57 -4.84 -10.16 6.15
C SER A 57 -4.62 -9.77 4.68
N PHE A 58 -3.88 -8.68 4.42
CA PHE A 58 -3.58 -8.18 3.08
C PHE A 58 -2.08 -8.30 2.76
N ASP A 59 -1.76 -8.29 1.46
CA ASP A 59 -0.38 -8.26 0.98
C ASP A 59 0.20 -6.85 1.09
N CYS A 60 1.46 -6.71 1.51
CA CYS A 60 2.16 -5.43 1.54
C CYS A 60 3.33 -5.45 0.57
N GLN A 61 3.41 -4.45 -0.30
CA GLN A 61 4.52 -4.27 -1.23
C GLN A 61 5.19 -2.92 -0.98
N SER A 62 6.48 -2.95 -0.65
CA SER A 62 7.26 -1.74 -0.49
C SER A 62 7.97 -1.34 -1.79
N ILE A 63 7.99 -0.03 -2.06
CA ILE A 63 8.69 0.57 -3.19
C ILE A 63 9.82 1.48 -2.73
N VAL A 64 10.99 1.31 -3.35
CA VAL A 64 12.17 2.13 -3.10
C VAL A 64 12.04 3.48 -3.80
N PHE A 65 12.21 4.56 -3.04
CA PHE A 65 12.24 5.92 -3.57
C PHE A 65 13.69 6.36 -3.77
N ILE A 66 14.00 6.91 -4.94
CA ILE A 66 15.34 7.42 -5.27
C ILE A 66 15.64 8.73 -4.51
N SER A 67 14.63 9.54 -4.18
CA SER A 67 14.77 10.74 -3.35
C SER A 67 13.67 10.85 -2.28
N LYS A 68 13.77 11.83 -1.37
CA LYS A 68 12.76 12.03 -0.32
C LYS A 68 11.36 12.31 -0.89
N ASP A 69 11.29 13.07 -1.99
CA ASP A 69 10.04 13.63 -2.53
C ASP A 69 9.66 13.09 -3.93
N PHE A 70 10.59 12.48 -4.66
CA PHE A 70 10.32 12.01 -6.03
C PHE A 70 11.10 10.75 -6.38
N SER A 71 10.46 9.83 -7.08
CA SER A 71 11.14 8.66 -7.64
C SER A 71 10.73 8.44 -9.08
N PHE A 72 11.67 8.63 -10.02
CA PHE A 72 11.46 8.32 -11.44
C PHE A 72 11.08 6.84 -11.66
N SER A 73 11.54 5.95 -10.77
CA SER A 73 11.14 4.55 -10.75
C SER A 73 9.65 4.34 -10.44
N MET A 74 9.01 5.26 -9.72
CA MET A 74 7.58 5.21 -9.42
C MET A 74 6.77 5.44 -10.69
N LEU A 75 7.14 6.45 -11.50
CA LEU A 75 6.52 6.68 -12.81
C LEU A 75 6.63 5.46 -13.75
N MET A 76 7.77 4.78 -13.74
CA MET A 76 7.98 3.61 -14.61
C MET A 76 7.27 2.36 -14.10
N LYS A 77 7.24 2.10 -12.78
CA LYS A 77 6.55 0.94 -12.20
C LYS A 77 5.03 1.09 -12.21
N THR A 78 4.49 2.28 -11.96
CA THR A 78 3.05 2.51 -12.01
C THR A 78 2.51 2.35 -13.45
N ARG A 79 3.30 2.70 -14.47
CA ARG A 79 2.95 2.44 -15.88
C ARG A 79 3.00 0.98 -16.31
N SER A 80 3.63 0.08 -15.56
CA SER A 80 3.60 -1.35 -15.87
C SER A 80 2.45 -2.10 -15.18
N LEU A 81 1.68 -1.40 -14.33
CA LEU A 81 0.54 -1.93 -13.58
C LEU A 81 -0.82 -1.51 -14.18
N LEU A 82 -0.82 -0.57 -15.12
CA LEU A 82 -1.95 -0.12 -15.96
C LEU A 82 -1.72 -0.59 -17.39
#